data_AF-A0A285CTF7-F1
#
_entry.id   AF-A0A285CTF7-F1
#
_cell.length_a   1.000
_cell.length_b   1.000
_cell.length_c   1.000
_cell.angle_alpha   90.00
_cell.angle_beta   90.00
_cell.angle_gamma   90.00
#
_symmetry.space_group_name_H-M   'P 1'
#
loop_
_entity.id
_entity.type
_entity.pdbx_description
1 polymer ?
#
loop_
_entity_poly.entity_id
_entity_poly.type
_entity_poly.pdbx_seq_one_letter_code
_entity_poly.pdbx_strand_id
1 'polypeptide(L)'
;MPLLPSILSRSLQADWLVPEGGDHPGDVAASARALAGAIADWFAGAMAAGVPCTTAAARKGQLQAMLIPALQAGAASAAGQGVAMAFMAYAAGQSFGPGVASPPAATGAAAAALGAAFADLQAPLATRADRIAGAIHLAAVSSIVTFPPPMAPAPVT
;
A
#
# COMPACT_ATOMS: atom_id res chain seq x y z
N MET A 1 3.50 -1.76 15.20
CA MET A 1 4.93 -1.67 14.81
C MET A 1 5.08 -0.58 13.76
N PRO A 2 6.28 -0.01 13.54
CA PRO A 2 6.49 0.83 12.37
C PRO A 2 6.25 0.01 11.10
N LEU A 3 5.62 0.61 10.10
CA LEU A 3 5.44 -0.01 8.78
C LEU A 3 6.81 -0.16 8.12
N LEU A 4 7.35 -1.38 8.07
CA LEU A 4 8.66 -1.64 7.47
C LEU A 4 8.48 -2.02 5.99
N PRO A 5 9.07 -1.29 5.03
CA PRO A 5 8.95 -1.60 3.61
C PRO A 5 9.60 -2.95 3.24
N SER A 6 10.61 -3.39 4.00
CA SER A 6 11.27 -4.68 3.80
C SER A 6 10.35 -5.88 4.07
N ILE A 7 9.35 -5.74 4.94
CA ILE A 7 8.33 -6.79 5.19
C ILE A 7 7.42 -6.91 3.97
N LEU A 8 6.95 -5.78 3.45
CA LEU A 8 6.12 -5.74 2.25
C LEU A 8 6.89 -6.29 1.04
N SER A 9 8.14 -5.85 0.83
CA SER A 9 8.99 -6.36 -0.26
C SER A 9 9.11 -7.89 -0.21
N ARG A 10 9.36 -8.47 0.97
CA ARG A 10 9.47 -9.93 1.13
C ARG A 10 8.16 -10.65 0.78
N SER A 11 7.01 -10.14 1.21
CA SER A 11 5.70 -10.74 0.84
C SER A 11 5.44 -10.60 -0.66
N LEU A 12 5.77 -9.46 -1.28
CA LEU A 12 5.64 -9.30 -2.73
C LEU A 12 6.51 -10.30 -3.48
N GLN A 13 7.72 -10.60 -3.02
CA GLN A 13 8.61 -11.60 -3.64
C GLN A 13 8.12 -13.04 -3.44
N ALA A 14 7.47 -13.33 -2.32
CA ALA A 14 6.99 -14.68 -2.02
C ALA A 14 5.67 -15.00 -2.73
N ASP A 15 4.74 -14.04 -2.74
CA ASP A 15 3.33 -14.32 -3.01
C ASP A 15 2.81 -13.70 -4.31
N TRP A 16 3.50 -12.68 -4.86
CA TRP A 16 2.98 -11.90 -6.00
C TRP A 16 3.91 -11.85 -7.21
N LEU A 17 5.15 -11.42 -7.01
CA LEU A 17 6.20 -11.40 -8.02
C LEU A 17 6.85 -12.79 -8.00
N VAL A 18 6.34 -13.68 -8.85
CA VAL A 18 6.86 -15.06 -8.93
C VAL A 18 8.26 -15.07 -9.59
N PRO A 19 9.23 -15.85 -9.08
CA PRO A 19 10.58 -15.97 -9.65
C PRO A 19 10.58 -16.45 -11.12
N GLU A 20 11.66 -16.14 -11.85
CA GLU A 20 11.85 -16.58 -13.23
C GLU A 20 11.69 -18.10 -13.34
N GLY A 21 10.65 -18.54 -14.05
CA GLY A 21 10.32 -19.96 -14.27
C GLY A 21 9.18 -20.53 -13.42
N GLY A 22 8.57 -19.74 -12.51
CA GLY A 22 7.33 -20.14 -11.83
C GLY A 22 6.07 -19.64 -12.53
N ASP A 23 4.96 -20.35 -12.40
CA ASP A 23 3.66 -19.92 -12.91
C ASP A 23 3.27 -18.61 -12.23
N HIS A 24 3.15 -17.52 -13.01
CA HIS A 24 2.49 -16.30 -12.54
C HIS A 24 1.10 -16.66 -12.00
N PRO A 25 0.53 -15.87 -11.06
CA PRO A 25 -0.91 -15.93 -10.81
C PRO A 25 -1.61 -15.80 -12.17
N GLY A 26 -2.20 -16.91 -12.64
CA GLY A 26 -2.54 -17.14 -14.05
C GLY A 26 -3.58 -16.19 -14.64
N ASP A 27 -4.09 -15.24 -13.85
CA ASP A 27 -4.96 -14.17 -14.27
C ASP A 27 -4.79 -12.90 -13.42
N VAL A 28 -5.34 -11.79 -13.92
CA VAL A 28 -5.27 -10.49 -13.23
C VAL A 28 -5.98 -10.49 -11.88
N ALA A 29 -6.99 -11.34 -11.68
CA ALA A 29 -7.73 -11.41 -10.42
C ALA A 29 -6.90 -12.07 -9.31
N ALA A 30 -6.12 -13.10 -9.63
CA ALA A 30 -5.17 -13.74 -8.74
C ALA A 30 -4.01 -12.79 -8.40
N SER A 31 -3.51 -12.03 -9.39
CA SER A 31 -2.50 -11.00 -9.18
C SER A 31 -3.00 -9.89 -8.24
N ALA A 32 -4.23 -9.38 -8.47
CA ALA A 32 -4.87 -8.40 -7.60
C ALA A 32 -5.10 -8.94 -6.18
N ARG A 33 -5.46 -10.21 -6.03
CA ARG A 33 -5.66 -10.87 -4.73
C ARG A 33 -4.35 -10.96 -3.95
N ALA A 34 -3.26 -11.38 -4.59
CA ALA A 34 -1.94 -11.49 -3.98
C ALA A 34 -1.42 -10.12 -3.55
N LEU A 35 -1.49 -9.11 -4.42
CA LEU A 35 -1.09 -7.74 -4.09
C LEU A 35 -1.94 -7.15 -2.97
N ALA A 36 -3.28 -7.30 -3.02
CA ALA A 36 -4.17 -6.84 -1.95
C ALA A 36 -3.87 -7.53 -0.62
N GLY A 37 -3.53 -8.83 -0.65
CA GLY A 37 -3.11 -9.58 0.53
C GLY A 37 -1.83 -9.03 1.13
N ALA A 38 -0.76 -8.96 0.34
CA ALA A 38 0.53 -8.43 0.78
C ALA A 38 0.39 -7.03 1.41
N ILE A 39 -0.37 -6.14 0.76
CA ILE A 39 -0.62 -4.78 1.28
C ILE A 39 -1.44 -4.82 2.56
N ALA A 40 -2.57 -5.54 2.59
CA ALA A 40 -3.46 -5.54 3.74
C ALA A 40 -2.83 -6.20 4.97
N ASP A 41 -2.08 -7.29 4.78
CA ASP A 41 -1.41 -8.03 5.84
C ASP A 41 -0.23 -7.21 6.41
N TRP A 42 0.51 -6.50 5.54
CA TRP A 42 1.51 -5.52 5.96
C TRP A 42 0.89 -4.34 6.70
N PHE A 43 -0.20 -3.77 6.17
CA PHE A 43 -0.86 -2.59 6.73
C PHE A 43 -1.63 -2.90 8.03
N ALA A 44 -2.02 -4.15 8.26
CA ALA A 44 -2.56 -4.59 9.55
C ALA A 44 -1.54 -4.45 10.69
N GLY A 45 -0.24 -4.45 10.38
CA GLY A 45 0.83 -4.14 11.33
C GLY A 45 0.97 -2.65 11.66
N ALA A 46 0.30 -1.76 10.89
CA ALA A 46 0.33 -0.32 11.10
C ALA A 46 -0.28 0.05 12.45
N MET A 47 0.39 0.96 13.15
CA MET A 47 -0.14 1.59 14.35
C MET A 47 -0.04 3.10 14.21
N ALA A 48 -1.11 3.81 14.57
CA ALA A 48 -1.09 5.26 14.70
C ALA A 48 -1.40 5.62 16.15
N ALA A 49 -0.50 6.36 16.81
CA ALA A 49 -0.60 6.71 18.24
C ALA A 49 -0.87 5.50 19.16
N GLY A 50 -0.34 4.30 18.83
CA GLY A 50 -0.58 3.08 19.60
C GLY A 50 -1.90 2.35 19.30
N VAL A 51 -2.73 2.86 18.39
CA VAL A 51 -3.97 2.21 17.94
C VAL A 51 -3.68 1.37 16.68
N PRO A 52 -3.94 0.05 16.69
CA PRO A 52 -3.78 -0.79 15.51
C PRO A 52 -4.85 -0.47 14.46
N CYS A 53 -4.50 -0.65 13.18
CA CYS A 53 -5.46 -0.53 12.09
C CYS A 53 -6.41 -1.74 12.05
N THR A 54 -7.55 -1.67 12.73
CA THR A 54 -8.51 -2.79 12.86
C THR A 54 -9.25 -3.09 11.55
N THR A 55 -9.35 -2.12 10.64
CA THR A 55 -10.06 -2.23 9.37
C THR A 55 -9.20 -2.72 8.21
N ALA A 56 -7.88 -2.86 8.40
CA ALA A 56 -6.94 -3.20 7.34
C ALA A 56 -7.31 -4.52 6.66
N ALA A 57 -7.53 -5.58 7.44
CA ALA A 57 -7.92 -6.89 6.94
C ALA A 57 -9.36 -6.90 6.39
N ALA A 58 -10.29 -6.22 7.06
CA ALA A 58 -11.70 -6.18 6.65
C ALA A 58 -11.90 -5.54 5.27
N ARG A 59 -11.08 -4.56 4.90
CA ARG A 59 -11.15 -3.86 3.60
C ARG A 59 -10.30 -4.50 2.49
N LYS A 60 -9.65 -5.64 2.75
CA LYS A 60 -8.85 -6.38 1.76
C LYS A 60 -9.63 -6.67 0.48
N GLY A 61 -10.89 -7.09 0.58
CA GLY A 61 -11.76 -7.35 -0.57
C GLY A 61 -12.04 -6.10 -1.42
N GLN A 62 -12.19 -4.94 -0.76
CA GLN A 62 -12.34 -3.67 -1.46
C GLN A 62 -11.06 -3.27 -2.21
N LEU A 63 -9.89 -3.43 -1.56
CA LEU A 63 -8.61 -3.18 -2.20
C LEU A 63 -8.41 -4.08 -3.42
N GLN A 64 -8.69 -5.38 -3.29
CA GLN A 64 -8.63 -6.32 -4.40
C GLN A 64 -9.52 -5.88 -5.57
N ALA A 65 -10.77 -5.51 -5.30
CA ALA A 65 -11.71 -5.09 -6.34
C ALA A 65 -11.22 -3.85 -7.11
N MET A 66 -10.55 -2.92 -6.43
CA MET A 66 -9.96 -1.73 -7.06
C MET A 66 -8.67 -2.02 -7.83
N LEU A 67 -7.92 -3.06 -7.43
CA LEU A 67 -6.66 -3.45 -8.09
C LEU A 67 -6.88 -4.21 -9.40
N ILE A 68 -8.02 -4.90 -9.57
CA ILE A 68 -8.35 -5.62 -10.82
C ILE A 68 -8.29 -4.69 -12.04
N PRO A 69 -9.07 -3.59 -12.12
CA PRO A 69 -9.02 -2.70 -13.29
C PRO A 69 -7.68 -1.97 -13.43
N ALA A 70 -6.98 -1.71 -12.32
CA ALA A 70 -5.65 -1.09 -12.34
C ALA A 70 -4.63 -2.00 -13.05
N LEU A 71 -4.61 -3.28 -12.71
CA LEU A 71 -3.70 -4.26 -13.29
C LEU A 71 -4.13 -4.69 -14.71
N GLN A 72 -5.43 -4.59 -15.03
CA GLN A 72 -5.96 -4.86 -16.38
C GLN A 72 -5.60 -3.77 -17.41
N ALA A 73 -5.19 -2.58 -16.97
CA ALA A 73 -4.89 -1.45 -17.86
C ALA A 73 -3.76 -1.74 -18.87
N GLY A 74 -2.92 -2.75 -18.64
CA GLY A 74 -1.89 -3.23 -19.57
C GLY A 74 -0.69 -2.30 -19.76
N ALA A 75 -0.84 -0.99 -19.52
CA ALA A 75 0.23 -0.01 -19.53
C ALA A 75 0.80 0.21 -18.12
N ALA A 76 2.14 0.16 -17.99
CA ALA A 76 2.84 0.28 -16.72
C ALA A 76 2.51 1.57 -15.94
N SER A 77 2.41 2.70 -16.63
CA SER A 77 2.04 3.99 -16.02
C SER A 77 0.59 4.02 -15.51
N ALA A 78 -0.35 3.48 -16.29
CA ALA A 78 -1.76 3.38 -15.91
C ALA A 78 -1.95 2.41 -14.73
N ALA A 79 -1.25 1.27 -14.75
CA ALA A 79 -1.24 0.34 -13.62
C ALA A 79 -0.64 0.97 -12.36
N GLY A 80 0.46 1.70 -12.48
CA GLY A 80 1.08 2.40 -11.34
C GLY A 80 0.14 3.44 -10.71
N GLN A 81 -0.54 4.24 -11.54
CA GLN A 81 -1.55 5.19 -11.10
C GLN A 81 -2.75 4.51 -10.44
N GLY A 82 -3.27 3.44 -11.06
CA GLY A 82 -4.40 2.69 -10.52
C GLY A 82 -4.09 2.04 -9.17
N VAL A 83 -2.91 1.46 -9.01
CA VAL A 83 -2.46 0.87 -7.73
C VAL A 83 -2.31 1.94 -6.66
N ALA A 84 -1.72 3.10 -6.98
CA ALA A 84 -1.59 4.21 -6.03
C ALA A 84 -2.96 4.74 -5.57
N MET A 85 -3.91 4.89 -6.51
CA MET A 85 -5.28 5.34 -6.20
C MET A 85 -6.06 4.31 -5.38
N ALA A 86 -5.95 3.02 -5.72
CA ALA A 86 -6.57 1.93 -4.97
C ALA A 86 -6.03 1.88 -3.54
N PHE A 87 -4.70 2.04 -3.38
CA PHE A 87 -4.08 2.14 -2.07
C PHE A 87 -4.54 3.38 -1.31
N MET A 88 -4.65 4.55 -1.97
CA MET A 88 -5.14 5.77 -1.35
C MET A 88 -6.59 5.61 -0.83
N ALA A 89 -7.50 5.07 -1.63
CA ALA A 89 -8.87 4.82 -1.22
C ALA A 89 -8.96 3.77 -0.09
N TYR A 90 -8.08 2.77 -0.14
CA TYR A 90 -7.93 1.79 0.93
C TYR A 90 -7.46 2.44 2.23
N ALA A 91 -6.38 3.25 2.20
CA ALA A 91 -5.80 3.94 3.35
C ALA A 91 -6.74 5.01 3.93
N ALA A 92 -7.42 5.78 3.08
CA ALA A 92 -8.30 6.87 3.50
C ALA A 92 -9.53 6.38 4.28
N GLY A 93 -10.06 5.19 3.97
CA GLY A 93 -11.14 4.60 4.75
C GLY A 93 -10.65 3.63 5.83
N GLN A 94 -9.37 3.68 6.20
CA GLN A 94 -8.91 3.03 7.42
C GLN A 94 -9.26 3.93 8.60
N SER A 95 -9.95 3.37 9.58
CA SER A 95 -10.15 4.03 10.86
C SER A 95 -8.90 3.82 11.72
N PHE A 96 -7.96 4.74 11.63
CA PHE A 96 -7.15 5.07 12.78
C PHE A 96 -8.04 5.89 13.72
N GLY A 97 -7.80 5.93 15.04
CA GLY A 97 -8.66 6.67 15.98
C GLY A 97 -8.93 8.16 15.60
N PRO A 98 -9.71 8.91 16.39
CA PRO A 98 -9.91 10.33 16.12
C PRO A 98 -8.57 11.08 16.02
N GLY A 99 -8.35 11.82 14.93
CA GLY A 99 -7.16 12.65 14.74
C GLY A 99 -5.86 11.86 14.46
N VAL A 100 -5.89 10.82 13.63
CA VAL A 100 -4.65 10.11 13.21
C VAL A 100 -4.53 9.78 11.71
N ALA A 101 -5.60 9.96 10.93
CA ALA A 101 -5.58 9.68 9.49
C ALA A 101 -5.78 10.97 8.68
N SER A 102 -4.93 11.22 7.68
CA SER A 102 -5.19 12.20 6.61
C SER A 102 -5.20 11.52 5.25
N PRO A 103 -5.75 12.17 4.22
CA PRO A 103 -5.53 11.74 2.85
C PRO A 103 -4.02 11.64 2.56
N PRO A 104 -3.55 10.62 1.81
CA PRO A 104 -2.14 10.49 1.47
C PRO A 104 -1.66 11.63 0.56
N ALA A 105 -0.74 12.46 1.07
CA ALA A 105 -0.18 13.58 0.33
C ALA A 105 0.77 13.16 -0.82
N ALA A 106 1.36 11.96 -0.74
CA ALA A 106 2.37 11.50 -1.69
C ALA A 106 1.81 10.57 -2.80
N THR A 107 0.49 10.55 -3.01
CA THR A 107 -0.16 9.65 -3.98
C THR A 107 0.42 9.76 -5.40
N GLY A 108 0.68 10.99 -5.88
CA GLY A 108 1.28 11.22 -7.20
C GLY A 108 2.72 10.71 -7.32
N ALA A 109 3.53 10.88 -6.28
CA ALA A 109 4.90 10.37 -6.24
C ALA A 109 4.93 8.84 -6.19
N ALA A 110 4.03 8.23 -5.41
CA ALA A 110 3.87 6.78 -5.37
C ALA A 110 3.43 6.21 -6.73
N ALA A 111 2.49 6.87 -7.41
CA ALA A 111 2.05 6.48 -8.75
C ALA A 111 3.20 6.49 -9.77
N ALA A 112 4.04 7.53 -9.76
CA ALA A 112 5.20 7.63 -10.64
C ALA A 112 6.24 6.53 -10.34
N ALA A 113 6.53 6.29 -9.06
CA ALA A 113 7.46 5.24 -8.65
C ALA A 113 6.96 3.83 -8.99
N LEU A 114 5.67 3.56 -8.81
CA LEU A 114 5.03 2.30 -9.23
C LEU A 114 5.07 2.13 -10.74
N GLY A 115 4.76 3.19 -11.50
CA GLY A 115 4.84 3.17 -12.96
C GLY A 115 6.25 2.84 -13.46
N ALA A 116 7.28 3.43 -12.85
CA ALA A 116 8.68 3.12 -13.17
C ALA A 116 9.04 1.66 -12.81
N ALA A 117 8.57 1.16 -11.66
CA ALA A 117 8.82 -0.23 -11.24
C ALA A 117 8.13 -1.26 -12.14
N PHE A 118 6.96 -0.92 -12.70
CA PHE A 118 6.24 -1.78 -13.65
C PHE A 118 6.80 -1.70 -15.07
N ALA A 119 7.42 -0.58 -15.45
CA ALA A 119 8.06 -0.43 -16.75
C ALA A 119 9.41 -1.15 -16.83
N ASP A 120 10.11 -1.28 -15.69
CA ASP A 120 11.42 -1.90 -15.60
C ASP A 120 11.34 -3.42 -15.42
N LEU A 121 10.92 -4.12 -16.49
CA LEU A 121 10.81 -5.58 -16.51
C LEU A 121 12.17 -6.30 -16.49
N GLN A 122 13.26 -5.60 -16.84
CA GLN A 122 14.62 -6.13 -16.88
C GLN A 122 15.32 -6.11 -15.51
N ALA A 123 14.81 -5.33 -14.56
CA ALA A 123 15.35 -5.32 -13.21
C ALA A 123 15.13 -6.66 -12.48
N PRO A 124 16.08 -7.07 -11.63
CA PRO A 124 15.91 -8.23 -10.77
C PRO A 124 14.63 -8.14 -9.94
N LEU A 125 13.99 -9.29 -9.71
CA LEU A 125 12.72 -9.38 -9.00
C LEU A 125 12.75 -8.70 -7.63
N ALA A 126 13.82 -8.92 -6.85
CA ALA A 126 14.02 -8.27 -5.56
C ALA A 126 14.07 -6.73 -5.69
N THR A 127 14.73 -6.20 -6.72
CA THR A 127 14.79 -4.75 -6.97
C THR A 127 13.43 -4.17 -7.31
N ARG A 128 12.63 -4.90 -8.10
CA ARG A 128 11.24 -4.49 -8.41
C ARG A 128 10.38 -4.50 -7.16
N ALA A 129 10.45 -5.56 -6.36
CA ALA A 129 9.71 -5.69 -5.11
C ALA A 129 10.04 -4.55 -4.14
N ASP A 130 11.32 -4.22 -3.98
CA ASP A 130 11.77 -3.12 -3.13
C ASP A 130 11.25 -1.76 -3.61
N ARG A 131 11.24 -1.51 -4.93
CA ARG A 131 10.70 -0.26 -5.50
C ARG A 131 9.19 -0.15 -5.29
N ILE A 132 8.45 -1.23 -5.52
CA ILE A 132 7.00 -1.28 -5.29
C ILE A 132 6.69 -1.07 -3.81
N ALA A 133 7.38 -1.78 -2.92
CA ALA A 133 7.21 -1.66 -1.49
C ALA A 133 7.56 -0.25 -0.99
N GLY A 134 8.63 0.34 -1.51
CA GLY A 134 9.03 1.72 -1.22
C GLY A 134 7.97 2.74 -1.63
N ALA A 135 7.37 2.59 -2.81
CA ALA A 135 6.31 3.46 -3.29
C ALA A 135 5.03 3.37 -2.45
N ILE A 136 4.61 2.15 -2.10
CA ILE A 136 3.44 1.91 -1.24
C ILE A 136 3.71 2.42 0.18
N HIS A 137 4.91 2.20 0.71
CA HIS A 137 5.32 2.74 2.01
C HIS A 137 5.32 4.27 2.02
N LEU A 138 5.83 4.93 0.98
CA LEU A 138 5.79 6.38 0.85
C LEU A 138 4.35 6.91 0.91
N ALA A 139 3.43 6.27 0.17
CA ALA A 139 2.01 6.63 0.23
C ALA A 139 1.44 6.42 1.65
N ALA A 140 1.76 5.28 2.27
CA ALA A 140 1.27 4.95 3.61
C ALA A 140 1.72 5.96 4.68
N VAL A 141 3.01 6.27 4.75
CA VAL A 141 3.53 7.22 5.76
C VAL A 141 3.04 8.64 5.51
N SER A 142 2.70 8.99 4.26
CA SER A 142 2.08 10.29 3.95
C SER A 142 0.61 10.40 4.35
N SER A 143 -0.02 9.29 4.76
CA SER A 143 -1.43 9.23 5.20
C SER A 143 -1.62 9.10 6.71
N ILE A 144 -0.58 8.73 7.45
CA ILE A 144 -0.62 8.61 8.91
C ILE A 144 -0.15 9.94 9.51
N VAL A 145 -1.09 10.80 9.90
CA VAL A 145 -0.77 12.05 10.60
C VAL A 145 -0.74 11.75 12.08
N THR A 146 0.44 11.82 12.69
CA THR A 146 0.51 11.84 14.15
C THR A 146 0.14 13.24 14.60
N PHE A 147 -1.10 13.48 15.05
CA PHE A 147 -1.42 14.75 15.70
C PHE A 147 -0.67 14.80 17.05
N PRO A 148 -0.08 15.96 17.42
CA PRO A 148 0.49 16.12 18.75
C PRO A 148 -0.60 15.87 19.81
N PRO A 149 -0.26 15.32 21.00
CA PRO A 149 -1.23 15.07 22.06
C PRO A 149 -2.04 16.35 22.33
N PRO A 150 -3.37 16.25 22.56
CA PRO A 150 -4.19 17.43 22.80
C PRO A 150 -3.56 18.23 23.94
N MET A 151 -3.27 19.51 23.68
CA MET A 151 -2.77 20.40 24.72
C MET A 151 -3.76 20.36 25.88
N ALA A 152 -3.25 20.28 27.11
CA ALA A 152 -4.08 20.32 28.30
C ALA A 152 -5.02 21.54 28.21
N PRO A 153 -6.30 21.40 28.61
CA PRO A 153 -7.25 22.51 28.55
C PRO A 153 -6.64 23.73 29.24
N ALA A 154 -6.72 24.89 28.59
CA ALA A 154 -6.25 26.13 29.17
C ALA A 154 -6.92 26.32 30.54
N PRO A 155 -6.17 26.71 31.59
CA PRO A 155 -6.78 26.97 32.88
C PRO A 155 -7.85 28.03 32.69
N VAL A 156 -9.08 27.69 33.02
CA VAL A 156 -10.18 28.65 33.06
C VAL A 156 -9.93 29.51 34.29
N THR A 157 -9.43 30.73 34.10
CA THR A 157 -9.32 31.77 35.13
C THR A 157 -10.53 32.68 35.08
#